data_AF-A0A3D4CQL1-F1
#
_entry.id   AF-A0A3D4CQL1-F1
#
_cell.length_a   1.000
_cell.length_b   1.000
_cell.length_c   1.000
_cell.angle_alpha   90.00
_cell.angle_beta   90.00
_cell.angle_gamma   90.00
#
_symmetry.space_group_name_H-M   'P 1'
#
loop_
_entity.id
_entity.type
_entity.pdbx_description
1 polymer ?
#
loop_
_entity_poly.entity_id
_entity_poly.type
_entity_poly.pdbx_seq_one_letter_code
_entity_poly.pdbx_strand_id
1 'polypeptide(L)' 'MKKATFNQIISSLATISWGVVPVYLYTRGLIGEYLSDSFHLIALSGGLAMLVLGLFNLLHANRRLDCVH' A
#
# COMPACT_ATOMS: atom_id res chain seq x y z
N MET A 1 -2.13 23.45 5.92
CA MET A 1 -2.62 22.07 5.80
C MET A 1 -3.31 21.68 7.10
N LYS A 2 -4.51 21.07 7.06
CA LYS A 2 -5.14 20.51 8.27
C LYS A 2 -4.32 19.32 8.75
N LYS A 3 -4.10 19.21 10.07
CA LYS A 3 -3.30 18.14 10.71
C LYS A 3 -3.76 16.73 10.29
N ALA A 4 -5.07 16.55 10.10
CA ALA A 4 -5.68 15.30 9.64
C ALA A 4 -5.25 14.90 8.22
N THR A 5 -5.21 15.84 7.28
CA THR A 5 -4.80 15.61 5.88
C THR A 5 -3.33 15.24 5.79
N PHE A 6 -2.48 15.88 6.60
CA PHE A 6 -1.06 15.57 6.66
C PHE A 6 -0.81 14.14 7.17
N ASN A 7 -1.52 13.72 8.23
CA ASN A 7 -1.43 12.35 8.73
C ASN A 7 -1.92 11.33 7.70
N GLN A 8 -3.01 11.60 6.98
CA GLN A 8 -3.49 10.72 5.91
C GLN A 8 -2.48 10.56 4.78
N ILE A 9 -1.83 11.65 4.36
CA ILE A 9 -0.80 11.61 3.33
C ILE A 9 0.39 10.75 3.78
N ILE A 10 0.89 10.98 5.00
CA ILE A 10 2.01 10.20 5.55
C ILE A 10 1.64 8.72 5.68
N SER A 11 0.47 8.41 6.25
CA SER A 11 0.01 7.03 6.38
C SER A 11 -0.13 6.37 5.02
N SER A 12 -0.66 7.06 4.02
CA SER A 12 -0.76 6.54 2.64
C SER A 12 0.61 6.26 2.02
N LEU A 13 1.56 7.19 2.19
CA LEU A 13 2.93 7.01 1.72
C LEU A 13 3.63 5.83 2.40
N ALA A 14 3.39 5.65 3.70
CA ALA A 14 3.89 4.51 4.46
C ALA A 14 3.27 3.20 3.94
N THR A 15 1.95 3.16 3.70
CA THR A 15 1.28 1.99 3.14
C THR A 15 1.79 1.64 1.75
N ILE A 16 2.00 2.62 0.87
CA ILE A 16 2.60 2.42 -0.45
C ILE A 16 4.02 1.85 -0.29
N SER A 17 4.85 2.47 0.55
CA SER A 17 6.23 2.03 0.79
C SER A 17 6.28 0.58 1.29
N TRP A 18 5.38 0.21 2.21
CA TRP A 18 5.26 -1.16 2.72
C TRP A 18 4.74 -2.14 1.67
N GLY A 19 3.83 -1.73 0.79
CA GLY A 19 3.34 -2.56 -0.32
C GLY A 19 4.40 -2.81 -1.41
N VAL A 20 5.33 -1.87 -1.62
CA VAL A 20 6.46 -2.04 -2.57
C VAL A 20 7.41 -3.14 -2.10
N VAL A 21 7.64 -3.31 -0.80
CA VAL A 21 8.59 -4.29 -0.25
C VAL A 21 8.33 -5.72 -0.75
N PRO A 22 7.14 -6.32 -0.54
CA PRO A 22 6.85 -7.68 -1.02
C PRO A 22 6.84 -7.78 -2.55
N VAL A 23 6.41 -6.74 -3.27
CA VAL A 23 6.46 -6.71 -4.75
C VAL A 23 7.92 -6.69 -5.25
N TYR A 24 8.79 -5.95 -4.57
CA TYR A 24 10.21 -5.88 -4.88
C TYR A 24 10.94 -7.18 -4.57
N LEU A 25 10.67 -7.79 -3.40
CA LEU A 25 11.23 -9.10 -3.07
C LEU A 25 10.75 -10.19 -4.03
N TYR A 26 9.51 -10.11 -4.51
CA TYR A 26 8.95 -11.08 -5.47
C TYR A 26 9.64 -10.93 -6.83
N THR A 27 9.73 -9.70 -7.35
CA THR A 27 10.36 -9.41 -8.65
C THR A 27 11.86 -9.71 -8.67
N ARG A 28 12.54 -9.59 -7.52
CA ARG A 28 13.95 -9.98 -7.36
C ARG A 28 14.18 -11.49 -7.24
N GLY A 29 13.13 -12.31 -7.14
CA GLY A 29 13.23 -13.77 -6.96
C GLY A 29 13.73 -14.19 -5.58
N LEU A 30 14.08 -13.25 -4.69
CA LEU A 30 14.53 -13.50 -3.31
C LEU A 30 13.44 -14.20 -2.48
N ILE A 31 12.17 -13.98 -2.81
CA ILE A 31 11.05 -14.63 -2.15
C ILE A 31 11.02 -16.16 -2.42
N GLY A 32 11.60 -16.63 -3.54
CA GLY A 32 11.75 -18.06 -3.82
C GLY A 32 12.72 -18.79 -2.92
N GLU A 33 13.68 -18.08 -2.33
CA GLU A 33 14.67 -18.68 -1.44
C GLU A 33 14.17 -18.80 0.01
N TYR A 34 13.26 -17.93 0.42
CA TYR A 34 12.79 -17.85 1.81
C TYR A 34 11.32 -18.25 2.02
N LEU A 35 10.52 -18.36 0.94
CA LEU A 35 9.07 -18.55 1.03
C LEU A 35 8.60 -19.61 0.03
N SER A 36 7.64 -20.44 0.45
CA SER A 36 7.03 -21.45 -0.41
C SER A 36 6.30 -20.78 -1.59
N ASP A 37 6.38 -21.40 -2.77
CA ASP A 37 5.78 -20.94 -4.03
C ASP A 37 4.31 -20.50 -3.89
N SER A 38 3.53 -21.23 -3.08
CA SER A 38 2.11 -20.90 -2.81
C SER A 38 1.91 -19.58 -2.05
N PHE A 39 2.89 -19.18 -1.24
CA PHE A 39 2.84 -17.92 -0.50
C PHE A 39 3.37 -16.73 -1.30
N HIS A 40 4.05 -16.95 -2.44
CA HIS A 40 4.52 -15.87 -3.29
C HIS A 40 3.37 -15.04 -3.86
N LEU A 41 2.34 -15.71 -4.37
CA LEU A 41 1.14 -15.08 -4.90
C LEU A 41 0.37 -14.30 -3.82
N ILE A 42 0.35 -14.83 -2.58
CA ILE A 42 -0.29 -14.16 -1.44
C ILE A 42 0.50 -12.90 -1.05
N ALA A 43 1.83 -13.00 -0.98
CA ALA A 43 2.69 -11.85 -0.68
C ALA A 43 2.59 -10.76 -1.78
N LEU A 44 2.56 -11.17 -3.05
CA LEU A 44 2.43 -10.24 -4.18
C LEU A 44 1.05 -9.58 -4.21
N SER A 45 -0.02 -10.35 -4.08
CA SER A 45 -1.39 -9.81 -4.04
C SER A 45 -1.61 -8.90 -2.83
N GLY A 46 -1.06 -9.23 -1.67
CA GLY A 46 -1.09 -8.38 -0.47
C GLY A 46 -0.33 -7.05 -0.66
N GLY A 47 0.87 -7.10 -1.23
CA GLY A 47 1.64 -5.91 -1.59
C GLY A 47 0.94 -5.01 -2.60
N LEU A 48 0.35 -5.63 -3.62
CA LEU A 48 -0.41 -4.93 -4.65
C LEU A 48 -1.68 -4.29 -4.08
N ALA A 49 -2.39 -5.00 -3.20
CA ALA A 49 -3.54 -4.45 -2.50
C ALA A 49 -3.15 -3.22 -1.65
N MET A 50 -2.05 -3.29 -0.90
CA MET A 50 -1.54 -2.15 -0.14
C MET A 50 -1.17 -0.95 -1.03
N LEU A 51 -0.53 -1.20 -2.18
CA LEU A 51 -0.20 -0.16 -3.16
C LEU A 51 -1.47 0.54 -3.67
N VAL A 52 -2.47 -0.24 -4.09
CA VAL A 52 -3.74 0.29 -4.59
C VAL A 52 -4.47 1.07 -3.50
N LEU A 53 -4.55 0.53 -2.29
CA LEU A 53 -5.24 1.18 -1.17
C LEU A 53 -4.55 2.49 -0.75
N GLY A 54 -3.22 2.47 -0.65
CA GLY A 54 -2.42 3.63 -0.31
C GLY A 54 -2.51 4.72 -1.39
N LEU A 55 -2.45 4.35 -2.67
CA LEU A 55 -2.61 5.29 -3.77
C LEU A 55 -4.03 5.88 -3.82
N PHE A 56 -5.04 5.04 -3.62
CA PHE A 56 -6.44 5.48 -3.54
C PHE A 56 -6.65 6.49 -2.40
N ASN A 57 -6.11 6.17 -1.22
CA ASN A 57 -6.20 7.04 -0.04
C ASN A 57 -5.43 8.36 -0.24
N LEU A 58 -4.28 8.33 -0.93
CA LEU A 58 -3.50 9.52 -1.25
C LEU A 58 -4.24 10.43 -2.24
N LEU A 59 -4.83 9.87 -3.28
CA LEU A 59 -5.62 10.61 -4.29
C LEU A 59 -6.90 11.22 -3.68
N HIS A 60 -7.49 10.55 -2.69
CA HIS A 60 -8.71 11.02 -2.01
C HIS A 60 -8.45 11.85 -0.75
N ALA A 61 -7.19 11.97 -0.28
CA ALA A 61 -6.84 12.72 0.93
C ALA A 61 -7.26 14.21 0.89
N ASN A 62 -7.43 14.78 -0.30
CA ASN A 62 -7.84 16.17 -0.48
C ASN A 62 -9.34 16.34 -0.77
N ARG A 63 -10.10 15.25 -0.93
CA ARG A 63 -11.56 15.34 -1.00
C ARG A 63 -12.10 15.47 0.41
N ARG A 64 -12.74 16.61 0.71
CA ARG A 64 -13.77 16.64 1.76
C ARG A 64 -14.79 15.59 1.36
N LEU A 65 -14.80 14.46 2.07
CA LEU A 65 -16.01 13.66 2.16
C LEU A 65 -16.99 14.53 2.93
N ASP A 66 -17.73 15.36 2.20
CA ASP A 66 -19.01 15.85 2.69
C ASP A 66 -19.89 14.60 2.80
N CYS A 67 -19.80 13.93 3.95
CA CYS A 67 -20.86 13.05 4.38
C CYS A 67 -22.10 13.94 4.41
N VAL A 68 -22.99 13.78 3.44
CA VAL A 68 -24.37 14.25 3.53
C VAL A 68 -24.94 13.51 4.73
N HIS A 69 -24.88 14.15 5.89
CA HIS A 69 -25.59 13.76 7.10
C HIS A 69 -26.79 14.68 7.24
#